data_AF-A0A1I5GRQ6-F1
#
_entry.id   AF-A0A1I5GRQ6-F1
#
_cell.length_a   1.000
_cell.length_b   1.000
_cell.length_c   1.000
_cell.angle_alpha   90.00
_cell.angle_beta   90.00
_cell.angle_gamma   90.00
#
_symmetry.space_group_name_H-M   'P 1'
#
loop_
_entity.id
_entity.type
_entity.pdbx_description
1 polymer ?
#
loop_
_entity_poly.entity_id
_entity_poly.type
_entity_poly.pdbx_seq_one_letter_code
_entity_poly.pdbx_strand_id
1 'polypeptide(L)'
;MVEYRSSRALFIGGLAMFVFFGFAALFSDIGTPSNTPRSNYAPGYGVFMMGAFALGGLLLMVGSIPRTHRFAVDERGLWWRAGRKSDLIAWEELHAVRGQEPRPPVKDDPNSKLLRSALVFTPVDRRFITRHRALLPGPLTPDPEVELRLPNTATVKQLTQEIARVRPDLLP
;
A
#
# COMPACT_ATOMS: atom_id res chain seq x y z
N MET A 1 -15.91 1.21 -11.86
CA MET A 1 -14.47 0.85 -11.77
C MET A 1 -13.78 1.83 -10.83
N VAL A 2 -13.01 1.33 -9.85
CA VAL A 2 -12.36 2.18 -8.82
C VAL A 2 -10.85 2.01 -8.91
N GLU A 3 -10.10 3.12 -8.93
CA GLU A 3 -8.65 3.15 -9.13
C GLU A 3 -7.96 3.89 -7.97
N TYR A 4 -6.88 3.31 -7.44
CA TYR A 4 -6.04 3.95 -6.42
C TYR A 4 -4.57 3.62 -6.61
N ARG A 5 -3.70 4.58 -6.28
CA ARG A 5 -2.25 4.49 -6.42
C ARG A 5 -1.58 4.33 -5.06
N SER A 6 -1.08 3.14 -4.77
CA SER A 6 -0.29 2.89 -3.56
C SER A 6 1.16 3.38 -3.74
N SER A 7 1.89 3.63 -2.65
CA SER A 7 3.37 3.91 -2.60
C SER A 7 3.90 5.25 -3.15
N ARG A 8 3.06 6.24 -3.47
CA ARG A 8 3.51 7.55 -3.99
C ARG A 8 4.49 8.30 -3.06
N ALA A 9 4.28 8.23 -1.74
CA ALA A 9 5.11 8.95 -0.76
C ALA A 9 6.54 8.38 -0.66
N LEU A 10 6.68 7.05 -0.66
CA LEU A 10 8.00 6.38 -0.62
C LEU A 10 8.80 6.63 -1.89
N PHE A 11 8.12 6.66 -3.04
CA PHE A 11 8.75 6.99 -4.32
C PHE A 11 9.27 8.43 -4.34
N ILE A 12 8.46 9.40 -3.88
CA ILE A 12 8.87 10.81 -3.79
C ILE A 12 10.02 10.98 -2.79
N GLY A 13 9.96 10.32 -1.63
CA GLY A 13 11.03 10.35 -0.64
C GLY A 13 12.35 9.78 -1.17
N GLY A 14 12.30 8.62 -1.84
CA GLY A 14 13.48 8.01 -2.46
C GLY A 14 14.08 8.90 -3.56
N LEU A 15 13.25 9.53 -4.38
CA LEU A 15 13.68 10.47 -5.42
C LEU A 15 14.36 11.71 -4.82
N ALA A 16 13.76 12.32 -3.79
CA ALA A 16 14.33 13.48 -3.11
C ALA A 16 15.69 13.15 -2.48
N MET A 17 15.80 11.98 -1.85
CA MET A 17 17.05 11.49 -1.26
C MET A 17 18.12 11.26 -2.35
N PHE A 18 17.77 10.61 -3.45
CA PHE A 18 18.69 10.40 -4.58
C PHE A 18 19.19 11.72 -5.17
N VAL A 19 18.29 12.67 -5.43
CA VAL A 19 18.66 13.98 -6.01
C VAL A 19 19.53 14.76 -5.03
N PHE A 20 19.11 14.92 -3.78
CA PHE A 20 19.83 15.76 -2.81
C PHE A 20 21.22 15.21 -2.48
N PHE A 21 21.31 13.92 -2.15
CA PHE A 21 22.58 13.30 -1.80
C PHE A 21 23.45 13.01 -3.03
N GLY A 22 22.85 12.73 -4.19
CA GLY A 22 23.56 12.61 -5.46
C GLY A 22 24.20 13.93 -5.88
N PHE A 23 23.49 15.05 -5.72
CA PHE A 23 24.02 16.39 -6.01
C PHE A 23 25.13 16.76 -5.01
N ALA A 24 24.94 16.48 -3.71
CA ALA A 24 25.97 16.72 -2.68
C ALA A 24 27.24 15.88 -2.89
N ALA A 25 27.11 14.66 -3.41
CA ALA A 25 28.26 13.81 -3.76
C ALA A 25 29.01 14.28 -5.02
N LEU A 26 28.29 14.79 -6.03
CA LEU A 26 28.86 15.26 -7.29
C LEU A 26 29.50 16.67 -7.18
N PHE A 27 29.00 17.51 -6.28
CA PHE A 27 29.42 18.90 -6.13
C PHE A 27 30.03 19.19 -4.75
N SER A 28 30.67 18.20 -4.14
CA SER A 28 31.32 18.36 -2.83
C SER A 28 32.39 19.45 -2.78
N ASP A 29 32.91 19.87 -3.95
CA ASP A 29 33.98 20.87 -4.09
C ASP A 29 33.51 22.30 -4.38
N ILE A 30 32.21 22.56 -4.61
CA ILE A 30 31.72 23.90 -5.03
C ILE A 30 31.46 24.84 -3.83
N GLY A 31 31.66 24.40 -2.59
CA GLY A 31 31.22 25.13 -1.39
C GLY A 31 32.26 25.39 -0.30
N THR A 32 33.53 25.05 -0.48
CA THR A 32 34.56 25.22 0.55
C THR A 32 35.34 26.51 0.36
N PRO A 33 34.96 27.63 0.99
CA PRO A 33 35.90 28.73 1.17
C PRO A 33 37.04 28.21 2.06
N SER A 34 38.26 28.31 1.56
CA SER A 34 39.49 28.14 2.31
C SER A 34 39.42 28.95 3.61
N ASN A 35 39.27 28.29 4.78
CA ASN A 35 39.76 28.71 6.12
C ASN A 35 39.01 28.01 7.27
N THR A 36 39.05 26.68 7.37
CA THR A 36 38.80 26.01 8.66
C THR A 36 39.88 24.97 8.96
N PRO A 37 40.36 24.89 10.22
CA PRO A 37 41.43 23.99 10.61
C PRO A 37 40.97 22.55 10.45
N ARG A 38 41.77 21.83 9.66
CA ARG A 38 41.63 20.43 9.24
C ARG A 38 41.24 19.54 10.43
N SER A 39 39.95 19.19 10.53
CA SER A 39 39.57 18.01 11.31
C SER A 39 40.01 16.77 10.52
N ASN A 40 40.57 15.78 11.21
CA ASN A 40 41.17 14.56 10.65
C ASN A 40 40.13 13.60 10.00
N TYR A 41 39.05 14.11 9.43
CA TYR A 41 38.15 13.33 8.60
C TYR A 41 38.69 13.32 7.17
N ALA A 42 39.16 12.16 6.73
CA ALA A 42 39.60 11.98 5.35
C ALA A 42 38.45 12.41 4.40
N PRO A 43 38.66 13.41 3.51
CA PRO A 43 37.62 14.00 2.67
C PRO A 43 36.77 12.97 1.90
N GLY A 44 37.34 11.81 1.58
CA GLY A 44 36.65 10.72 0.90
C GLY A 44 35.51 10.06 1.68
N TYR A 45 35.49 10.11 3.01
CA TYR A 45 34.42 9.50 3.81
C TYR A 45 33.07 10.23 3.63
N GLY A 46 33.09 11.56 3.50
CA GLY A 46 31.88 12.35 3.28
C GLY A 46 31.23 12.04 1.94
N VAL A 47 32.03 12.02 0.87
CA VAL A 47 31.56 11.69 -0.49
C VAL A 47 31.04 10.26 -0.56
N PHE A 48 31.71 9.31 0.08
CA PHE A 48 31.28 7.91 0.13
C PHE A 48 29.93 7.73 0.84
N MET A 49 29.74 8.37 1.99
CA MET A 49 28.46 8.34 2.72
C MET A 49 27.32 8.95 1.88
N MET A 50 27.55 10.10 1.24
CA MET A 50 26.54 10.73 0.38
C MET A 50 26.19 9.87 -0.84
N GLY A 51 27.20 9.23 -1.46
CA GLY A 51 26.98 8.26 -2.52
C GLY A 51 26.16 7.05 -2.07
N ALA A 52 26.43 6.51 -0.87
CA ALA A 52 25.66 5.40 -0.30
C ALA A 52 24.20 5.79 -0.01
N PHE A 53 23.96 7.00 0.50
CA PHE A 53 22.61 7.52 0.68
C PHE A 53 21.90 7.72 -0.67
N ALA A 54 22.58 8.28 -1.68
CA ALA A 54 22.00 8.39 -3.02
C ALA A 54 21.58 7.01 -3.56
N LEU A 55 22.48 6.01 -3.49
CA LEU A 55 22.20 4.66 -3.95
C LEU A 55 21.02 4.01 -3.18
N GLY A 56 20.96 4.23 -1.87
CA GLY A 56 19.85 3.79 -1.03
C GLY A 56 18.52 4.42 -1.46
N GLY A 57 18.52 5.72 -1.77
CA GLY A 57 17.36 6.45 -2.27
C GLY A 57 16.86 5.90 -3.61
N LEU A 58 17.79 5.58 -4.51
CA LEU A 58 17.51 4.95 -5.79
C LEU A 58 16.87 3.56 -5.62
N LEU A 59 17.43 2.71 -4.74
CA LEU A 59 16.88 1.38 -4.46
C LEU A 59 15.47 1.47 -3.86
N LEU A 60 15.24 2.41 -2.94
CA LEU A 60 13.91 2.69 -2.39
C LEU A 60 12.93 3.12 -3.48
N MET A 61 13.36 3.97 -4.41
CA MET A 61 12.54 4.44 -5.53
C MET A 61 12.17 3.29 -6.48
N VAL A 62 13.12 2.43 -6.85
CA VAL A 62 12.90 1.25 -7.72
C VAL A 62 11.95 0.24 -7.05
N GLY A 63 12.10 0.02 -5.73
CA GLY A 63 11.22 -0.87 -4.98
C GLY A 63 9.81 -0.33 -4.75
N SER A 64 9.64 1.00 -4.81
CA SER A 64 8.38 1.70 -4.51
C SER A 64 7.64 2.23 -5.73
N ILE A 65 7.91 1.67 -6.93
CA ILE A 65 7.18 2.02 -8.14
C ILE A 65 5.67 1.95 -7.85
N PRO A 66 4.96 3.08 -7.98
CA PRO A 66 3.59 3.17 -7.52
C PRO A 66 2.70 2.28 -8.37
N ARG A 67 2.22 1.20 -7.75
CA ARG A 67 1.32 0.25 -8.40
C ARG A 67 -0.10 0.80 -8.34
N THR A 68 -0.72 0.85 -9.50
CA THR A 68 -2.12 1.22 -9.60
C THR A 68 -2.97 -0.01 -9.34
N HIS A 69 -3.81 0.08 -8.31
CA HIS A 69 -4.81 -0.92 -7.95
C HIS A 69 -6.13 -0.53 -8.58
N ARG A 70 -6.72 -1.46 -9.33
CA ARG A 70 -7.99 -1.30 -10.03
C ARG A 70 -8.96 -2.35 -9.55
N PHE A 71 -10.18 -1.93 -9.26
CA PHE A 71 -11.29 -2.79 -8.92
C PHE A 71 -12.42 -2.61 -9.93
N ALA A 72 -12.97 -3.72 -10.42
CA ALA A 72 -14.17 -3.73 -11.25
C ALA A 72 -15.12 -4.80 -10.72
N VAL A 73 -16.41 -4.49 -10.70
CA VAL A 73 -17.49 -5.39 -10.26
C VAL A 73 -18.24 -5.75 -11.53
N ASP A 74 -18.40 -7.04 -11.81
CA ASP A 74 -19.25 -7.54 -12.89
C ASP A 74 -20.19 -8.64 -12.38
N GLU A 75 -21.01 -9.22 -13.25
CA GLU A 75 -21.96 -10.30 -12.90
C GLU A 75 -21.29 -11.60 -12.43
N ARG A 76 -20.01 -11.82 -12.74
CA ARG A 76 -19.23 -13.01 -12.38
C ARG A 76 -18.52 -12.83 -11.04
N GLY A 77 -18.05 -11.62 -10.73
CA GLY A 77 -17.22 -11.39 -9.56
C GLY A 77 -16.64 -10.00 -9.38
N LEU A 78 -15.80 -9.87 -8.36
CA LEU A 78 -14.93 -8.72 -8.11
C LEU A 78 -13.57 -8.96 -8.77
N TRP A 79 -13.32 -8.21 -9.84
CA TRP A 79 -12.01 -8.13 -10.48
C TRP A 79 -11.09 -7.19 -9.75
N TRP A 80 -9.87 -7.65 -9.50
CA TRP A 80 -8.77 -6.84 -9.01
C TRP A 80 -7.59 -6.90 -9.96
N ARG A 81 -6.92 -5.76 -10.15
CA ARG A 81 -5.66 -5.68 -10.88
C ARG A 81 -4.70 -4.74 -10.18
N ALA A 82 -3.47 -5.18 -9.96
CA ALA A 82 -2.37 -4.39 -9.42
C ALA A 82 -1.12 -4.57 -10.28
N GLY A 83 -0.91 -3.65 -11.23
CA GLY A 83 0.15 -3.78 -12.23
C GLY A 83 -0.02 -5.03 -13.08
N ARG A 84 0.95 -5.96 -13.03
CA ARG A 84 0.91 -7.26 -13.76
C ARG A 84 0.10 -8.34 -13.06
N LYS A 85 -0.27 -8.15 -11.79
CA LYS A 85 -1.09 -9.12 -11.05
C LYS A 85 -2.56 -8.79 -11.29
N SER A 86 -3.35 -9.81 -11.57
CA SER A 86 -4.81 -9.72 -11.59
C SER A 86 -5.40 -10.92 -10.87
N ASP A 87 -6.56 -10.70 -10.29
CA ASP A 87 -7.30 -11.72 -9.55
C ASP A 87 -8.80 -11.48 -9.74
N LEU A 88 -9.59 -12.53 -9.64
CA LEU A 88 -11.05 -12.48 -9.75
C LEU A 88 -11.61 -13.27 -8.58
N ILE A 89 -12.32 -12.58 -7.69
CA ILE A 89 -13.16 -13.25 -6.70
C ILE A 89 -14.52 -13.47 -7.33
N ALA A 90 -14.87 -14.73 -7.62
CA ALA A 90 -16.21 -15.05 -8.11
C ALA A 90 -17.27 -14.89 -7.00
N TRP A 91 -18.48 -14.45 -7.36
CA TRP A 91 -19.56 -14.32 -6.39
C TRP A 91 -19.98 -15.65 -5.76
N GLU A 92 -19.81 -16.75 -6.48
CA GLU A 92 -20.07 -18.11 -5.98
C GLU A 92 -19.12 -18.51 -4.83
N GLU A 93 -17.99 -17.82 -4.69
CA GLU A 93 -17.03 -18.06 -3.61
C GLU A 93 -17.35 -17.27 -2.34
N LEU A 94 -18.36 -16.40 -2.38
CA LEU A 94 -18.74 -15.49 -1.31
C LEU A 94 -20.17 -15.77 -0.82
N HIS A 95 -20.33 -15.91 0.49
CA HIS A 95 -21.65 -15.92 1.15
C HIS A 95 -22.17 -14.51 1.39
N ALA A 96 -21.29 -13.60 1.79
CA ALA A 96 -21.66 -12.23 2.10
C ALA A 96 -20.47 -11.29 1.87
N VAL A 97 -20.79 -10.04 1.60
CA VAL A 97 -19.85 -8.94 1.49
C VAL A 97 -20.35 -7.78 2.33
N ARG A 98 -19.47 -7.18 3.13
CA ARG A 98 -19.80 -6.02 3.96
C ARG A 98 -18.74 -4.94 3.82
N GLY A 99 -19.19 -3.69 3.66
CA GLY A 99 -18.31 -2.53 3.80
C GLY A 99 -18.06 -2.23 5.28
N GLN A 100 -16.80 -2.24 5.72
CA GLN A 100 -16.40 -1.83 7.05
C GLN A 100 -15.95 -0.37 7.04
N GLU A 101 -16.72 0.48 7.73
CA GLU A 101 -16.34 1.86 7.97
C GLU A 101 -15.31 1.95 9.11
N PRO A 102 -14.36 2.90 9.03
CA PRO A 102 -13.36 3.09 10.06
C PRO A 102 -14.04 3.62 11.31
N ARG A 103 -13.82 2.94 12.42
CA ARG A 103 -14.36 3.33 13.72
C ARG A 103 -13.21 3.75 14.63
N PRO A 104 -13.26 4.95 15.24
CA PRO A 104 -12.28 5.33 16.23
C PRO A 104 -12.35 4.37 17.44
N PRO A 105 -11.22 4.13 18.13
CA PRO A 105 -11.24 3.37 19.37
C PRO A 105 -12.11 4.10 20.40
N VAL A 106 -12.90 3.33 21.15
CA VAL A 106 -13.72 3.82 22.25
C VAL A 106 -12.79 4.26 23.38
N LYS A 107 -12.96 5.50 23.85
CA LYS A 107 -12.02 6.21 24.74
C LYS A 107 -11.79 5.51 26.10
N ASP A 108 -12.71 4.62 26.51
CA ASP A 108 -12.71 3.98 27.83
C ASP A 108 -12.61 2.45 27.77
N ASP A 109 -12.37 1.86 26.60
CA ASP A 109 -12.18 0.42 26.44
C ASP A 109 -10.73 0.11 26.02
N PRO A 110 -9.90 -0.48 26.91
CA PRO A 110 -8.51 -0.82 26.60
C PRO A 110 -8.37 -1.91 25.52
N ASN A 111 -9.45 -2.63 25.20
CA ASN A 111 -9.49 -3.60 24.10
C ASN A 111 -10.01 -2.99 22.78
N SER A 112 -10.38 -1.71 22.77
CA SER A 112 -10.91 -1.07 21.58
C SER A 112 -9.81 -0.81 20.56
N LYS A 113 -9.88 -1.51 19.42
CA LYS A 113 -8.94 -1.35 18.31
C LYS A 113 -9.50 -0.39 17.27
N LEU A 114 -8.62 0.41 16.68
CA LEU A 114 -8.94 1.21 15.50
C LEU A 114 -9.37 0.28 14.35
N LEU A 115 -10.65 0.31 13.99
CA LEU A 115 -11.14 -0.38 12.81
C LEU A 115 -10.75 0.45 11.59
N ARG A 116 -10.09 -0.19 10.61
CA ARG A 116 -9.69 0.46 9.35
C ARG A 116 -10.78 0.29 8.30
N SER A 117 -10.76 1.13 7.28
CA SER A 117 -11.63 0.98 6.11
C SER A 117 -11.29 -0.31 5.36
N ALA A 118 -12.23 -1.25 5.30
CA ALA A 118 -12.02 -2.53 4.63
C ALA A 118 -13.31 -3.03 3.96
N LEU A 119 -13.16 -3.89 2.96
CA LEU A 119 -14.24 -4.75 2.49
C LEU A 119 -14.09 -6.10 3.20
N VAL A 120 -15.11 -6.52 3.94
CA VAL A 120 -15.13 -7.79 4.64
C VAL A 120 -15.86 -8.80 3.78
N PHE A 121 -15.18 -9.90 3.46
CA PHE A 121 -15.71 -11.01 2.69
C PHE A 121 -15.98 -12.19 3.61
N THR A 122 -17.14 -12.81 3.48
CA THR A 122 -17.43 -14.11 4.12
C THR A 122 -17.32 -15.18 3.03
N PRO A 123 -16.17 -15.87 2.88
CA PRO A 123 -15.99 -16.88 1.87
C PRO A 123 -16.76 -18.16 2.18
N VAL A 124 -17.09 -18.90 1.13
CA VAL A 124 -17.71 -20.23 1.22
C VAL A 124 -16.70 -21.29 1.69
N ASP A 125 -15.42 -21.11 1.35
CA ASP A 125 -14.39 -22.11 1.60
C ASP A 125 -13.13 -21.55 2.29
N ARG A 126 -12.44 -22.43 3.02
CA ARG A 126 -11.17 -22.08 3.71
C ARG A 126 -9.99 -21.86 2.75
N ARG A 127 -10.07 -22.32 1.49
CA ARG A 127 -8.98 -22.14 0.52
C ARG A 127 -9.06 -20.79 -0.20
N PHE A 128 -10.12 -20.00 0.02
CA PHE A 128 -10.29 -18.66 -0.51
C PHE A 128 -9.06 -17.76 -0.35
N ILE A 129 -8.50 -17.67 0.87
CA ILE A 129 -7.32 -16.85 1.16
C ILE A 129 -6.09 -17.32 0.37
N THR A 130 -5.98 -18.64 0.14
CA THR A 130 -4.86 -19.22 -0.60
C THR A 130 -4.97 -18.92 -2.09
N ARG A 131 -6.19 -18.99 -2.66
CA ARG A 131 -6.47 -18.63 -4.05
C ARG A 131 -6.24 -17.14 -4.31
N HIS A 132 -6.73 -16.29 -3.41
CA HIS A 132 -6.70 -14.83 -3.56
C HIS A 132 -5.60 -14.14 -2.75
N ARG A 133 -4.51 -14.85 -2.46
CA ARG A 133 -3.39 -14.33 -1.64
C ARG A 133 -2.75 -13.07 -2.23
N ALA A 134 -2.83 -12.90 -3.55
CA ALA A 134 -2.33 -11.70 -4.22
C ALA A 134 -3.12 -10.44 -3.81
N LEU A 135 -4.43 -10.58 -3.62
CA LEU A 135 -5.35 -9.54 -3.19
C LEU A 135 -5.36 -9.37 -1.66
N LEU A 136 -5.26 -10.48 -0.93
CA LEU A 136 -5.41 -10.57 0.52
C LEU A 136 -4.08 -10.95 1.17
N PRO A 137 -3.09 -10.03 1.23
CA PRO A 137 -1.77 -10.31 1.79
C PRO A 137 -1.78 -10.43 3.34
N GLY A 138 -2.95 -10.59 3.96
CA GLY A 138 -3.09 -10.73 5.40
C GLY A 138 -2.62 -12.10 5.91
N PRO A 139 -2.35 -12.21 7.24
CA PRO A 139 -2.16 -13.52 7.85
C PRO A 139 -3.37 -14.42 7.55
N LEU A 140 -3.15 -15.73 7.43
CA LEU A 140 -4.24 -16.71 7.44
C LEU A 140 -4.88 -16.66 8.83
N THR A 141 -5.76 -15.69 9.04
CA THR A 141 -6.57 -15.64 10.25
C THR A 141 -7.56 -16.80 10.16
N PRO A 142 -7.76 -17.56 11.25
CA PRO A 142 -8.78 -18.61 11.30
C PRO A 142 -10.21 -18.06 11.31
N ASP A 143 -10.37 -16.73 11.26
CA ASP A 143 -11.66 -16.07 11.18
C ASP A 143 -12.41 -16.45 9.90
N PRO A 144 -13.74 -16.64 9.98
CA PRO A 144 -14.57 -16.86 8.81
C PRO A 144 -14.74 -15.60 7.97
N GLU A 145 -14.22 -14.46 8.41
CA GLU A 145 -14.29 -13.18 7.72
C GLU A 145 -12.90 -12.75 7.24
N VAL A 146 -12.84 -12.30 5.99
CA VAL A 146 -11.60 -11.96 5.30
C VAL A 146 -11.62 -10.49 4.90
N GLU A 147 -10.70 -9.72 5.45
CA GLU A 147 -10.64 -8.27 5.25
C GLU A 147 -9.74 -7.88 4.07
N LEU A 148 -10.33 -7.19 3.09
CA LEU A 148 -9.61 -6.41 2.09
C LEU A 148 -9.47 -4.96 2.54
N ARG A 149 -8.26 -4.62 3.00
CA ARG A 149 -7.94 -3.26 3.44
C ARG A 149 -7.90 -2.32 2.24
N LEU A 150 -8.72 -1.26 2.31
CA LEU A 150 -8.80 -0.23 1.29
C LEU A 150 -8.24 1.09 1.84
N PRO A 151 -7.67 1.94 0.98
CA PRO A 151 -6.97 3.16 1.40
C PRO A 151 -7.90 4.24 1.95
N ASN A 152 -9.18 4.22 1.55
CA ASN A 152 -10.14 5.26 1.88
C ASN A 152 -11.56 4.69 2.01
N THR A 153 -12.36 5.28 2.89
CA THR A 153 -13.79 5.01 3.07
C THR A 153 -14.60 5.24 1.81
N ALA A 154 -14.27 6.28 1.03
CA ALA A 154 -14.96 6.57 -0.23
C ALA A 154 -14.85 5.38 -1.19
N THR A 155 -13.67 4.75 -1.26
CA THR A 155 -13.42 3.55 -2.07
C THR A 155 -14.22 2.35 -1.57
N VAL A 156 -14.30 2.15 -0.25
CA VAL A 156 -15.15 1.11 0.36
C VAL A 156 -16.61 1.34 -0.04
N LYS A 157 -17.15 2.54 0.21
CA LYS A 157 -18.55 2.88 -0.11
C LYS A 157 -18.88 2.69 -1.58
N GLN A 158 -18.00 3.15 -2.47
CA GLN A 158 -18.20 3.01 -3.91
C GLN A 158 -18.20 1.53 -4.33
N LEU A 159 -17.29 0.71 -3.80
CA LEU A 159 -17.29 -0.72 -4.08
C LEU A 159 -18.52 -1.43 -3.51
N THR A 160 -18.91 -1.13 -2.28
CA THR A 160 -20.12 -1.66 -1.66
C THR A 160 -21.37 -1.31 -2.48
N GLN A 161 -21.48 -0.07 -2.98
CA GLN A 161 -22.59 0.35 -3.84
C GLN A 161 -22.59 -0.36 -5.20
N GLU A 162 -21.44 -0.56 -5.83
CA GLU A 162 -21.38 -1.31 -7.10
C GLU A 162 -21.72 -2.78 -6.88
N ILE A 163 -21.30 -3.38 -5.77
CA ILE A 163 -21.68 -4.75 -5.41
C ILE A 163 -23.20 -4.82 -5.17
N ALA A 164 -23.79 -3.85 -4.48
CA ALA A 164 -25.23 -3.76 -4.25
C ALA A 164 -26.05 -3.70 -5.54
N ARG A 165 -25.50 -3.07 -6.59
CA ARG A 165 -26.17 -3.00 -7.89
C ARG A 165 -26.18 -4.33 -8.62
N VAL A 166 -25.12 -5.13 -8.50
CA VAL A 166 -24.95 -6.37 -9.28
C VAL A 166 -25.47 -7.59 -8.50
N ARG A 167 -25.18 -7.66 -7.21
CA ARG A 167 -25.56 -8.74 -6.30
C ARG A 167 -26.06 -8.16 -4.98
N PRO A 168 -27.30 -7.61 -4.94
CA PRO A 168 -27.90 -7.11 -3.71
C PRO A 168 -28.10 -8.20 -2.66
N ASP A 169 -28.19 -9.46 -3.08
CA ASP A 169 -28.35 -10.65 -2.24
C ASP A 169 -27.12 -10.95 -1.35
N LEU A 170 -25.94 -10.47 -1.74
CA LEU A 170 -24.70 -10.70 -1.01
C LEU A 170 -24.44 -9.64 0.08
N LEU A 171 -25.23 -8.58 0.13
CA LEU A 171 -25.11 -7.54 1.16
C LEU A 171 -26.14 -7.78 2.27
N PRO A 172 -25.70 -7.98 3.52
CA PRO A 172 -26.59 -8.04 4.68
C PRO A 172 -27.12 -6.66 5.09
#